data_AF-A0A838HJ31-F1
#
_entry.id   AF-A0A838HJ31-F1
#
_cell.length_a   1.000
_cell.length_b   1.000
_cell.length_c   1.000
_cell.angle_alpha   90.00
_cell.angle_beta   90.00
_cell.angle_gamma   90.00
#
_symmetry.space_group_name_H-M   'P 1'
#
loop_
_entity.id
_entity.type
_entity.pdbx_description
1 polymer ?
#
loop_
_entity_poly.entity_id
_entity_poly.type
_entity_poly.pdbx_seq_one_letter_code
_entity_poly.pdbx_strand_id
1 'polypeptide(L)'
;LRQLRDQWPAVDLVLLLGADALRDLPTWREPEEITRLAQLAMLSRGGDRVRGSRFAALTVPVTRIDISATEVRRRVQLGVPIRNLVPDAVRHIINRERLYLAT
;
A
#
# COMPACT_ATOMS: atom_id res chain seq x y z
N LEU A 1 9.59 10.22 6.25
CA LEU A 1 8.68 11.28 6.77
C LEU A 1 9.45 12.52 7.22
N ARG A 2 10.46 12.41 8.11
CA ARG A 2 11.30 13.56 8.52
C ARG A 2 11.83 14.37 7.33
N GLN A 3 12.51 13.71 6.41
CA GLN A 3 13.01 14.35 5.19
C GLN A 3 11.92 15.02 4.34
N LEU A 4 10.71 14.46 4.26
CA LEU A 4 9.60 15.08 3.54
C LEU A 4 9.12 16.35 4.24
N ARG A 5 9.08 16.34 5.59
CA ARG A 5 8.75 17.50 6.41
C ARG A 5 9.82 18.59 6.29
N ASP A 6 11.10 18.22 6.24
CA ASP A 6 12.21 19.17 6.08
C ASP A 6 12.15 19.86 4.71
N GLN A 7 11.86 19.09 3.66
CA GLN A 7 11.75 19.62 2.31
C GLN A 7 10.45 20.44 2.12
N TRP A 8 9.36 20.07 2.79
CA TRP A 8 8.01 20.64 2.60
C TRP A 8 7.43 21.00 3.98
N PRO A 9 7.95 22.03 4.67
CA PRO A 9 7.59 22.30 6.07
C PRO A 9 6.14 22.74 6.25
N ALA A 10 5.58 23.44 5.27
CA ALA A 10 4.24 24.02 5.32
C ALA A 10 3.11 23.09 4.86
N VAL A 11 3.40 21.84 4.48
CA VAL A 11 2.37 20.90 3.99
C VAL A 11 1.97 19.90 5.05
N ASP A 12 0.69 19.61 5.15
CA ASP A 12 0.23 18.50 5.96
C ASP A 12 0.47 17.17 5.24
N LEU A 13 1.17 16.27 5.90
CA LEU A 13 1.43 14.93 5.38
C LEU A 13 0.30 14.00 5.81
N VAL A 14 -0.24 13.25 4.85
CA VAL A 14 -1.19 12.16 5.09
C VAL A 14 -0.54 10.85 4.64
N LEU A 15 -0.48 9.88 5.54
CA LEU A 15 0.00 8.54 5.24
C LEU A 15 -1.19 7.62 4.96
N LEU A 16 -1.32 7.20 3.69
CA LEU A 16 -2.35 6.25 3.26
C LEU A 16 -1.92 4.82 3.61
N LEU A 17 -2.78 4.09 4.33
CA LEU A 17 -2.50 2.73 4.79
C LEU A 17 -3.68 1.80 4.52
N GLY A 18 -3.39 0.52 4.28
CA GLY A 18 -4.39 -0.55 4.37
C GLY A 18 -4.70 -0.92 5.82
N ALA A 19 -5.75 -1.71 6.02
CA ALA A 19 -6.13 -2.20 7.34
C ALA A 19 -5.07 -3.13 7.98
N ASP A 20 -4.35 -3.88 7.15
CA ASP A 20 -3.19 -4.70 7.52
C ASP A 20 -2.02 -3.83 8.00
N ALA A 21 -1.61 -2.85 7.21
CA ALA A 21 -0.52 -1.95 7.57
C ALA A 21 -0.83 -1.13 8.84
N LEU A 22 -2.08 -0.68 9.04
CA LEU A 22 -2.48 0.01 10.26
C LEU A 22 -2.43 -0.91 11.49
N ARG A 23 -2.77 -2.19 11.34
CA ARG A 23 -2.67 -3.18 12.42
C ARG A 23 -1.22 -3.44 12.83
N ASP A 24 -0.33 -3.48 11.85
CA ASP A 24 1.09 -3.74 12.05
C ASP A 24 1.88 -2.49 12.46
N LEU A 25 1.29 -1.29 12.34
CA LEU A 25 1.95 -0.02 12.66
C LEU A 25 2.68 0.00 14.02
N PRO A 26 2.17 -0.58 15.12
CA PRO A 26 2.90 -0.62 16.40
C PRO A 26 4.25 -1.35 16.36
N THR A 27 4.47 -2.21 15.35
CA THR A 27 5.73 -2.94 15.15
C THR A 27 6.71 -2.19 14.26
N TRP A 28 6.29 -1.08 13.65
CA TRP A 28 7.15 -0.28 12.80
C TRP A 28 8.19 0.46 13.63
N ARG A 29 9.23 0.94 12.96
CA ARG A 29 10.24 1.78 13.59
C ARG A 29 9.64 3.13 14.00
N GLU A 30 9.73 3.45 15.29
CA GLU A 30 9.33 4.76 15.86
C GLU A 30 7.88 5.14 15.51
N PRO A 31 6.88 4.31 15.84
CA PRO A 31 5.53 4.47 15.31
C PRO A 31 4.81 5.72 15.86
N GLU A 32 5.13 6.17 17.06
CA GLU A 32 4.66 7.45 17.60
C GLU A 32 5.19 8.64 16.81
N GLU A 33 6.40 8.56 16.29
CA GLU A 33 6.94 9.63 15.45
C GLU A 33 6.18 9.72 14.13
N ILE A 34 5.83 8.57 13.54
CA ILE A 34 5.06 8.51 12.31
C ILE A 34 3.74 9.28 12.48
N THR A 35 3.04 9.07 13.60
CA THR A 35 1.76 9.76 13.87
C THR A 35 1.93 11.22 14.27
N ARG A 36 3.12 11.65 14.73
CA ARG A 36 3.45 13.08 14.88
C ARG A 36 3.72 13.76 13.55
N LEU A 37 4.37 13.06 12.61
CA LEU A 37 4.80 13.63 11.34
C LEU A 37 3.71 13.64 10.27
N ALA A 38 2.76 12.71 10.34
CA ALA A 38 1.70 12.55 9.35
C ALA A 38 0.36 12.11 9.99
N GLN A 39 -0.75 12.61 9.43
CA GLN A 39 -2.07 12.08 9.72
C GLN A 39 -2.25 10.71 9.05
N LEU A 40 -2.81 9.75 9.77
CA LEU A 40 -3.08 8.43 9.21
C LEU A 40 -4.45 8.42 8.51
N ALA A 41 -4.50 7.91 7.28
CA ALA A 41 -5.74 7.62 6.57
C ALA A 41 -5.76 6.15 6.13
N MET A 42 -6.68 5.40 6.71
CA MET A 42 -6.89 3.98 6.42
C MET A 42 -7.87 3.80 5.27
N LEU A 43 -7.41 3.18 4.19
CA LEU A 43 -8.24 2.78 3.06
C LEU A 43 -8.99 1.48 3.42
N SER A 44 -10.31 1.57 3.58
CA SER A 44 -11.17 0.43 3.93
C SER A 44 -11.83 -0.15 2.68
N ARG A 45 -11.58 -1.43 2.39
CA ARG A 45 -12.09 -2.14 1.19
C ARG A 45 -13.45 -2.78 1.46
N GLY A 46 -14.38 -2.00 2.00
CA GLY A 46 -15.74 -2.44 2.31
C GLY A 46 -15.79 -3.44 3.47
N GLY A 47 -16.06 -2.93 4.67
CA GLY A 47 -16.25 -3.75 5.88
C GLY A 47 -15.01 -3.96 6.74
N ASP A 48 -13.83 -3.52 6.28
CA ASP A 48 -12.61 -3.56 7.10
C ASP A 48 -12.77 -2.61 8.29
N ARG A 49 -12.81 -3.19 9.50
CA ARG A 49 -12.72 -2.46 10.77
C ARG A 49 -11.43 -2.89 11.44
N VAL A 50 -10.47 -1.98 11.55
CA VAL A 50 -9.30 -2.22 12.41
C VAL A 50 -9.75 -1.96 13.85
N ARG A 51 -10.10 -3.04 14.56
CA ARG A 51 -10.34 -2.98 16.01
C ARG A 51 -9.00 -3.12 16.73
N GLY A 52 -8.77 -2.29 17.74
CA GLY A 52 -7.62 -2.44 18.64
C GLY A 52 -6.32 -1.77 18.19
N SER A 53 -6.30 -0.99 17.10
CA SER A 53 -5.17 -0.09 16.88
C SER A 53 -5.22 1.02 17.93
N ARG A 54 -4.09 1.24 18.62
CA ARG A 54 -3.91 2.39 19.53
C ARG A 54 -3.72 3.71 18.79
N PHE A 55 -3.55 3.67 17.47
CA PHE A 55 -3.36 4.85 16.64
C PHE A 55 -4.66 5.23 15.95
N ALA A 56 -5.02 6.51 16.05
CA ALA A 56 -6.17 7.06 15.36
C ALA A 56 -5.87 7.21 13.86
N ALA A 57 -6.81 6.78 13.01
CA ALA A 57 -6.75 6.95 11.57
C ALA A 57 -8.13 7.34 11.03
N LEU A 58 -8.15 8.25 10.05
CA LEU A 58 -9.35 8.54 9.28
C LEU A 58 -9.67 7.34 8.39
N THR A 59 -10.90 6.82 8.45
CA THR A 59 -11.31 5.74 7.56
C THR A 59 -11.82 6.32 6.26
N VAL A 60 -11.18 5.96 5.15
CA VAL A 60 -11.56 6.38 3.80
C VAL A 60 -12.11 5.16 3.06
N PRO A 61 -13.41 5.11 2.74
CA PRO A 61 -13.99 4.00 2.00
C PRO A 61 -13.46 4.01 0.56
N VAL A 62 -13.05 2.83 0.07
CA VAL A 62 -12.61 2.65 -1.32
C VAL A 62 -13.29 1.44 -1.93
N THR A 63 -13.46 1.46 -3.26
CA THR A 63 -13.93 0.29 -3.99
C THR A 63 -12.96 -0.87 -3.81
N ARG A 64 -13.48 -2.00 -3.38
CA ARG A 64 -12.68 -3.21 -3.22
C ARG A 64 -12.22 -3.70 -4.58
N ILE A 65 -10.90 -3.77 -4.75
CA ILE A 65 -10.24 -4.39 -5.89
C ILE A 65 -9.32 -5.47 -5.34
N ASP A 66 -9.69 -6.73 -5.56
CA ASP A 66 -8.92 -7.89 -5.08
C ASP A 66 -7.75 -8.21 -6.03
N ILE A 67 -6.80 -7.26 -6.09
CA ILE A 67 -5.52 -7.42 -6.80
C ILE A 67 -4.39 -7.37 -5.77
N SER A 68 -3.41 -8.26 -5.90
CA SER A 68 -2.19 -8.26 -5.09
C SER A 68 -0.95 -8.50 -5.94
N ALA A 69 0.18 -7.93 -5.53
CA ALA A 69 1.46 -8.13 -6.21
C ALA A 69 1.89 -9.60 -6.20
N THR A 70 1.57 -10.34 -5.13
CA THR A 70 1.83 -11.79 -5.02
C THR A 70 1.10 -12.56 -6.10
N GLU A 71 -0.19 -12.27 -6.32
CA GLU A 71 -0.97 -12.93 -7.39
C GLU A 71 -0.46 -12.56 -8.78
N VAL A 72 -0.07 -11.29 -9.01
CA VAL A 72 0.53 -10.87 -10.28
C VAL A 72 1.80 -11.65 -10.57
N ARG A 73 2.74 -11.74 -9.62
CA ARG A 73 3.98 -12.50 -9.80
C ARG A 73 3.71 -13.99 -10.03
N ARG A 74 2.78 -14.59 -9.27
CA ARG A 74 2.38 -16.00 -9.45
C ARG A 74 1.82 -16.26 -10.84
N ARG A 75 0.95 -15.39 -11.36
CA ARG A 75 0.40 -15.54 -12.72
C ARG A 75 1.47 -15.46 -13.79
N VAL A 76 2.43 -14.54 -13.65
CA VAL A 76 3.56 -14.43 -14.59
C VAL A 76 4.38 -15.73 -14.60
N GLN A 77 4.69 -16.29 -13.43
CA GLN A 77 5.39 -17.58 -13.32
C GLN A 77 4.64 -18.73 -13.98
N LEU A 78 3.31 -18.71 -13.92
CA LEU A 78 2.44 -19.73 -14.51
C LEU A 78 2.08 -19.47 -15.98
N GLY A 79 2.61 -18.40 -16.61
CA GLY A 79 2.27 -18.02 -17.98
C GLY A 79 0.80 -17.55 -18.16
N VAL A 80 0.12 -17.20 -17.06
CA VAL A 80 -1.27 -16.77 -17.08
C VAL A 80 -1.35 -15.26 -17.37
N PRO A 81 -2.27 -14.80 -18.25
CA PRO A 81 -2.42 -13.38 -18.55
C PRO A 81 -2.71 -12.50 -17.32
N ILE A 82 -2.05 -11.34 -17.26
CA ILE A 82 -2.22 -10.31 -16.21
C ILE A 82 -2.87 -9.02 -16.72
N ARG A 83 -3.53 -9.05 -17.89
CA ARG A 83 -4.28 -7.90 -18.43
C ARG A 83 -5.35 -7.47 -17.43
N ASN A 84 -5.58 -6.17 -17.28
CA ASN A 84 -6.52 -5.55 -16.33
C ASN A 84 -6.13 -5.70 -14.85
N LEU A 85 -5.06 -6.43 -14.50
CA LEU A 85 -4.54 -6.47 -13.13
C LEU A 85 -3.50 -5.38 -12.88
N VAL A 86 -2.82 -4.94 -13.95
CA VAL A 86 -1.83 -3.87 -13.93
C VAL A 86 -2.04 -2.98 -15.16
N PRO A 87 -1.58 -1.72 -15.14
CA PRO A 87 -1.54 -0.90 -16.34
C PRO A 87 -0.77 -1.57 -17.48
N ASP A 88 -1.18 -1.36 -18.73
CA ASP A 88 -0.56 -2.01 -19.88
C ASP A 88 0.94 -1.69 -20.02
N ALA A 89 1.35 -0.47 -19.68
CA ALA A 89 2.77 -0.09 -19.66
C ALA A 89 3.58 -0.97 -18.68
N VAL A 90 3.03 -1.25 -17.50
CA VAL A 90 3.69 -2.12 -16.50
C VAL A 90 3.76 -3.55 -16.99
N ARG A 91 2.67 -4.08 -17.56
CA ARG A 91 2.66 -5.41 -18.18
C ARG A 91 3.71 -5.53 -19.28
N HIS A 92 3.88 -4.50 -20.10
CA HIS A 92 4.88 -4.48 -21.17
C HIS A 92 6.30 -4.53 -20.61
N ILE A 93 6.59 -3.79 -19.54
CA ILE A 93 7.89 -3.85 -18.83
C ILE A 93 8.14 -5.24 -18.27
N ILE A 94 7.16 -5.84 -17.57
CA ILE A 94 7.27 -7.19 -17.00
C ILE A 94 7.65 -8.21 -18.09
N ASN A 95 7.00 -8.14 -19.26
CA ASN A 95 7.27 -9.05 -20.37
C ASN A 95 8.64 -8.78 -21.03
N ARG A 96 8.98 -7.52 -21.29
CA ARG A 96 10.23 -7.12 -21.96
C ARG A 96 11.45 -7.48 -21.12
N GLU A 97 11.40 -7.15 -19.83
CA GLU A 97 12.50 -7.38 -18.88
C GLU A 97 12.46 -8.77 -18.24
N ARG A 98 11.50 -9.62 -18.63
CA ARG A 98 11.34 -10.99 -18.11
C ARG A 98 11.25 -11.05 -16.58
N LEU A 99 10.61 -10.06 -15.96
CA LEU A 99 10.47 -10.00 -14.50
C LEU A 99 9.62 -11.16 -13.99
N TYR A 100 10.00 -11.70 -12.83
CA TYR A 100 9.28 -12.75 -12.10
C TYR A 100 9.21 -14.12 -12.77
N LEU A 101 9.82 -14.32 -13.94
CA LEU A 101 10.03 -15.66 -14.48
C LEU A 101 10.99 -16.42 -13.57
N ALA A 102 10.74 -17.72 -13.34
CA ALA A 102 11.70 -18.57 -12.67
C ALA A 102 12.96 -18.65 -13.54
N THR A 103 14.11 -18.37 -12.93
CA THR A 103 15.43 -18.61 -13.54
C THR A 103 15.65 -20.11 -13.72
#